data_AF-A0A1B7WFT4-F1
#
_entry.id   AF-A0A1B7WFT4-F1
#
_cell.length_a   1.000
_cell.length_b   1.000
_cell.length_c   1.000
_cell.angle_alpha   90.00
_cell.angle_beta   90.00
_cell.angle_gamma   90.00
#
_symmetry.space_group_name_H-M   'P 1'
#
loop_
_entity.id
_entity.type
_entity.pdbx_description
1 polymer ?
#
loop_
_entity_poly.entity_id
_entity_poly.type
_entity_poly.pdbx_seq_one_letter_code
_entity_poly.pdbx_strand_id
1 'polypeptide(L)'
;GLELNPIVPQAAITDQLCDSWDEKYIKILTQIAFAHQIHIDYLQATLLIGDARNLILQVHESGFQADAIFLDPFSPPQCPQLWTVEFIQKVSECLHQNGLLATYSCAAAVRTALLAAGLVVSSTPPIGRRTPGTIAGHPKHGEESTISSLPPLSQAEAEHLRTRAAIPYRDPSLSDTAAMILKRRQEEIQVSTLESSSQWRKRWRR
;
A
#
# COMPACT_ATOMS: atom_id res chain seq x y z
N GLY A 1 1.04 -6.92 10.05
CA GLY A 1 0.74 -7.84 8.93
C GLY A 1 -0.70 -7.71 8.52
N LEU A 2 -1.61 -8.12 9.39
CA LEU A 2 -3.03 -7.74 9.32
C LEU A 2 -3.46 -7.06 10.63
N GLU A 3 -2.51 -6.43 11.35
CA GLU A 3 -2.67 -5.85 12.69
C GLU A 3 -3.64 -6.60 13.63
N LEU A 4 -3.48 -7.93 13.72
CA LEU A 4 -4.37 -8.79 14.51
C LEU A 4 -4.06 -8.77 16.00
N ASN A 5 -2.87 -8.30 16.39
CA ASN A 5 -2.37 -8.44 17.75
C ASN A 5 -2.19 -7.06 18.40
N PRO A 6 -3.08 -6.65 19.32
CA PRO A 6 -2.96 -5.37 20.03
C PRO A 6 -1.71 -5.30 20.92
N ILE A 7 -1.08 -6.44 21.22
CA ILE A 7 0.14 -6.49 22.04
C ILE A 7 1.32 -5.87 21.31
N VAL A 8 1.37 -5.87 19.96
CA VAL A 8 2.53 -5.35 19.21
C VAL A 8 2.84 -3.88 19.53
N PRO A 9 1.89 -2.93 19.38
CA PRO A 9 2.15 -1.53 19.74
C PRO A 9 2.41 -1.35 21.24
N GLN A 10 1.79 -2.15 22.11
CA GLN A 10 2.00 -2.09 23.56
C GLN A 10 3.39 -2.58 23.96
N ALA A 11 3.88 -3.65 23.33
CA ALA A 11 5.21 -4.20 23.53
C ALA A 11 6.27 -3.22 23.05
N ALA A 12 6.06 -2.51 21.94
CA ALA A 12 6.99 -1.48 21.48
C ALA A 12 7.21 -0.37 22.52
N ILE A 13 6.16 0.01 23.26
CA ILE A 13 6.26 0.96 24.38
C ILE A 13 6.93 0.31 25.59
N THR A 14 6.51 -0.89 25.96
CA THR A 14 7.03 -1.61 27.14
C THR A 14 8.53 -1.92 27.01
N ASP A 15 8.97 -2.29 25.81
CA ASP A 15 10.36 -2.63 25.48
C ASP A 15 11.20 -1.39 25.09
N GLN A 16 10.69 -0.18 25.31
CA GLN A 16 11.44 1.07 25.17
C GLN A 16 12.00 1.32 23.76
N LEU A 17 11.33 0.81 22.72
CA LEU A 17 11.79 0.95 21.33
C LEU A 17 11.77 2.40 20.82
N CYS A 18 11.04 3.28 21.51
CA CYS A 18 10.87 4.69 21.16
C CYS A 18 11.60 5.67 22.11
N ASP A 19 12.43 5.20 23.04
CA ASP A 19 13.04 6.05 24.09
C ASP A 19 13.97 7.16 23.56
N SER A 20 14.44 7.01 22.32
CA SER A 20 15.22 8.05 21.63
C SER A 20 14.38 9.22 21.12
N TRP A 21 13.05 9.16 21.24
CA TRP A 21 12.12 10.16 20.71
C TRP A 21 11.75 11.19 21.80
N ASP A 22 11.22 12.34 21.37
CA ASP A 22 10.70 13.37 22.30
C ASP A 22 9.58 12.78 23.17
N GLU A 23 9.65 13.03 24.48
CA GLU A 23 8.72 12.53 25.50
C GLU A 23 7.26 12.81 25.13
N LYS A 24 6.98 13.94 24.46
CA LYS A 24 5.62 14.27 24.01
C LYS A 24 5.07 13.25 23.02
N TYR A 25 5.90 12.74 22.10
CA TYR A 25 5.50 11.74 21.12
C TYR A 25 5.35 10.37 21.77
N ILE A 26 6.21 10.03 22.73
CA ILE A 26 6.11 8.79 23.51
C ILE A 26 4.75 8.75 24.25
N LYS A 27 4.31 9.85 24.86
CA LYS A 27 3.00 9.96 25.51
C LYS A 27 1.84 9.73 24.54
N ILE A 28 1.89 10.37 23.36
CA ILE A 28 0.88 10.18 22.31
C ILE A 28 0.82 8.72 21.86
N LEU A 29 1.98 8.12 21.54
CA LEU A 29 2.07 6.73 21.09
C LEU A 29 1.62 5.75 22.16
N THR A 30 1.93 6.01 23.43
CA THR A 30 1.45 5.22 24.58
C THR A 30 -0.08 5.24 24.62
N GLN A 31 -0.69 6.43 24.52
CA GLN A 31 -2.15 6.54 24.54
C GLN A 31 -2.78 5.78 23.37
N ILE A 32 -2.23 5.92 22.16
CA ILE A 32 -2.73 5.19 20.98
C ILE A 32 -2.54 3.66 21.14
N ALA A 33 -1.41 3.21 21.68
CA ALA A 33 -1.11 1.79 21.85
C ALA A 33 -2.03 1.09 22.86
N PHE A 34 -2.41 1.77 23.95
CA PHE A 34 -3.20 1.17 25.02
C PHE A 34 -4.69 1.50 24.95
N ALA A 35 -5.06 2.70 24.51
CA ALA A 35 -6.46 3.14 24.43
C ALA A 35 -7.03 3.11 23.01
N HIS A 36 -6.20 2.86 21.99
CA HIS A 36 -6.55 2.84 20.56
C HIS A 36 -7.08 4.16 20.00
N GLN A 37 -7.09 5.23 20.80
CA GLN A 37 -7.53 6.55 20.38
C GLN A 37 -6.92 7.65 21.24
N ILE A 38 -6.76 8.82 20.63
CA ILE A 38 -6.37 10.05 21.30
C ILE A 38 -7.05 11.24 20.62
N HIS A 39 -7.43 12.24 21.42
CA HIS A 39 -7.91 13.52 20.95
C HIS A 39 -7.22 14.64 21.75
N ILE A 40 -6.43 15.46 21.06
CA ILE A 40 -5.76 16.66 21.56
C ILE A 40 -5.88 17.77 20.50
N ASP A 41 -5.58 19.01 20.86
CA ASP A 41 -5.87 20.21 20.04
C ASP A 41 -5.44 20.14 18.56
N TYR A 42 -4.35 19.43 18.26
CA TYR A 42 -3.78 19.32 16.92
C TYR A 42 -3.73 17.87 16.38
N LEU A 43 -4.32 16.91 17.09
CA LEU A 43 -4.31 15.50 16.68
C LEU A 43 -5.54 14.77 17.18
N GLN A 44 -6.29 14.21 16.24
CA GLN A 44 -7.25 13.13 16.49
C GLN A 44 -6.73 11.89 15.78
N ALA A 45 -6.48 10.82 16.51
CA ALA A 45 -5.98 9.57 15.96
C ALA A 45 -6.73 8.37 16.52
N THR A 46 -6.92 7.37 15.66
CA THR A 46 -7.57 6.11 15.98
C THR A 46 -6.74 4.97 15.41
N LEU A 47 -6.46 3.95 16.22
CA LEU A 47 -5.81 2.72 15.83
C LEU A 47 -6.86 1.60 15.75
N LEU A 48 -7.10 1.09 14.55
CA LEU A 48 -8.02 -0.02 14.34
C LEU A 48 -7.23 -1.34 14.40
N ILE A 49 -7.55 -2.19 15.37
CA ILE A 49 -6.94 -3.52 15.55
C ILE A 49 -7.86 -4.58 14.95
N GLY A 50 -7.31 -5.43 14.09
CA GLY A 50 -8.04 -6.47 13.37
C GLY A 50 -7.65 -6.53 11.89
N ASP A 51 -8.22 -7.50 11.17
CA ASP A 51 -7.92 -7.69 9.75
C ASP A 51 -8.30 -6.45 8.94
N ALA A 52 -7.29 -5.77 8.39
CA ALA A 52 -7.48 -4.54 7.64
C ALA A 52 -8.44 -4.70 6.45
N ARG A 53 -8.59 -5.92 5.89
CA ARG A 53 -9.55 -6.19 4.80
C ARG A 53 -11.00 -6.00 5.23
N ASN A 54 -11.30 -6.24 6.51
CA ASN A 54 -12.64 -6.01 7.08
C ASN A 54 -12.78 -4.57 7.59
N LEU A 55 -11.73 -4.05 8.23
CA LEU A 55 -11.76 -2.71 8.83
C LEU A 55 -11.85 -1.60 7.78
N ILE A 56 -11.22 -1.77 6.62
CA ILE A 56 -11.31 -0.77 5.53
C ILE A 56 -12.76 -0.59 5.03
N LEU A 57 -13.60 -1.63 5.11
CA LEU A 57 -15.02 -1.53 4.77
C LEU A 57 -15.75 -0.59 5.74
N GLN A 58 -15.46 -0.70 7.03
CA GLN A 58 -16.04 0.17 8.06
C GLN A 58 -15.57 1.62 7.91
N VAL A 59 -14.27 1.82 7.59
CA VAL A 59 -13.71 3.15 7.31
C VAL A 59 -14.41 3.77 6.10
N HIS A 60 -14.60 3.00 5.03
CA HIS A 60 -15.33 3.45 3.85
C HIS A 60 -16.78 3.82 4.17
N GLU A 61 -17.51 2.95 4.89
CA GLU A 61 -18.91 3.16 5.29
C GLU A 61 -19.08 4.41 6.19
N SER A 62 -18.06 4.78 6.96
CA SER A 62 -18.08 6.01 7.76
C SER A 62 -18.02 7.31 6.94
N GLY A 63 -17.73 7.21 5.64
CA GLY A 63 -17.53 8.36 4.75
C GLY A 63 -16.16 9.03 4.92
N PHE A 64 -15.21 8.39 5.61
CA PHE A 64 -13.87 8.93 5.77
C PHE A 64 -13.16 9.07 4.42
N GLN A 65 -12.54 10.22 4.20
CA GLN A 65 -11.79 10.55 2.98
C GLN A 65 -10.42 11.09 3.38
N ALA A 66 -9.37 10.37 3.02
CA ALA A 66 -8.00 10.71 3.35
C ALA A 66 -7.38 11.61 2.27
N ASP A 67 -6.80 12.74 2.68
CA ASP A 67 -5.93 13.53 1.80
C ASP A 67 -4.60 12.83 1.50
N ALA A 68 -4.15 11.96 2.41
CA ALA A 68 -2.96 11.15 2.24
C ALA A 68 -3.16 9.74 2.80
N ILE A 69 -2.75 8.72 2.03
CA ILE A 69 -2.72 7.33 2.48
C ILE A 69 -1.27 6.83 2.43
N PHE A 70 -0.77 6.32 3.54
CA PHE A 70 0.50 5.61 3.59
C PHE A 70 0.25 4.10 3.60
N LEU A 71 0.45 3.46 2.44
CA LEU A 71 0.28 2.02 2.28
C LEU A 71 1.61 1.30 2.53
N ASP A 72 1.83 0.89 3.78
CA ASP A 72 3.08 0.28 4.25
C ASP A 72 2.92 -1.08 4.96
N PRO A 73 2.29 -2.10 4.33
CA PRO A 73 2.33 -3.45 4.87
C PRO A 73 3.64 -4.17 4.51
N PHE A 74 3.89 -5.33 5.13
CA PHE A 74 5.01 -6.19 4.73
C PHE A 74 4.98 -6.53 3.23
N SER A 75 6.13 -6.88 2.68
CA SER A 75 6.30 -7.09 1.23
C SER A 75 5.22 -8.00 0.61
N PRO A 76 4.91 -7.84 -0.70
CA PRO A 76 3.81 -8.58 -1.32
C PRO A 76 3.84 -10.11 -1.18
N PRO A 77 4.99 -10.80 -1.24
CA PRO A 77 5.04 -12.23 -0.95
C PRO A 77 4.76 -12.59 0.51
N GLN A 78 5.07 -11.70 1.46
CA GLN A 78 4.92 -11.93 2.90
C GLN A 78 3.50 -11.64 3.40
N CYS A 79 2.85 -10.61 2.85
CA CYS A 79 1.51 -10.20 3.26
C CYS A 79 0.62 -9.90 2.04
N PRO A 80 0.42 -10.88 1.14
CA PRO A 80 -0.28 -10.68 -0.14
C PRO A 80 -1.71 -10.16 0.00
N GLN A 81 -2.36 -10.42 1.15
CA GLN A 81 -3.71 -9.95 1.47
C GLN A 81 -3.89 -8.44 1.31
N LEU A 82 -2.85 -7.65 1.62
CA LEU A 82 -2.90 -6.19 1.59
C LEU A 82 -2.37 -5.59 0.27
N TRP A 83 -2.15 -6.44 -0.74
CA TRP A 83 -1.68 -6.05 -2.07
C TRP A 83 -2.57 -6.58 -3.19
N THR A 84 -3.75 -7.09 -2.86
CA THR A 84 -4.71 -7.56 -3.85
C THR A 84 -5.42 -6.40 -4.51
N VAL A 85 -5.90 -6.62 -5.73
CA VAL A 85 -6.72 -5.64 -6.46
C VAL A 85 -7.92 -5.23 -5.60
N GLU A 86 -8.59 -6.20 -5.01
CA GLU A 86 -9.81 -5.98 -4.23
C GLU A 86 -9.56 -5.15 -2.98
N PHE A 87 -8.47 -5.42 -2.25
CA PHE A 87 -8.12 -4.61 -1.08
C PHE A 87 -7.70 -3.19 -1.49
N ILE A 88 -6.84 -3.05 -2.49
CA ILE A 88 -6.38 -1.75 -2.98
C ILE A 88 -7.53 -0.90 -3.52
N GLN A 89 -8.54 -1.52 -4.13
CA GLN A 89 -9.76 -0.84 -4.53
C GLN A 89 -10.48 -0.21 -3.32
N LYS A 90 -10.64 -0.95 -2.21
CA LYS A 90 -11.23 -0.39 -0.98
C LYS A 90 -10.41 0.73 -0.36
N VAL A 91 -9.08 0.62 -0.44
CA VAL A 91 -8.19 1.72 -0.03
C VAL A 91 -8.40 2.94 -0.91
N SER A 92 -8.53 2.78 -2.24
CA SER A 92 -8.74 3.89 -3.17
C SER A 92 -10.09 4.59 -2.99
N GLU A 93 -11.13 3.87 -2.57
CA GLU A 93 -12.45 4.42 -2.25
C GLU A 93 -12.42 5.33 -1.00
N CYS A 94 -11.41 5.17 -0.14
CA CYS A 94 -11.18 6.04 1.02
C CYS A 94 -10.19 7.18 0.72
N LEU A 95 -9.67 7.28 -0.50
CA LEU A 95 -8.75 8.34 -0.92
C LEU A 95 -9.55 9.52 -1.48
N HIS A 96 -9.35 10.70 -0.89
CA HIS A 96 -9.95 11.93 -1.39
C HIS A 96 -9.57 12.19 -2.85
N GLN A 97 -10.44 12.85 -3.62
CA GLN A 97 -10.24 13.07 -5.07
C GLN A 97 -8.91 13.79 -5.41
N ASN A 98 -8.43 14.66 -4.52
CA ASN A 98 -7.14 15.36 -4.67
C ASN A 98 -6.01 14.76 -3.82
N GLY A 99 -6.31 13.67 -3.10
CA GLY A 99 -5.39 13.02 -2.20
C GLY A 99 -4.36 12.15 -2.91
N LEU A 100 -3.32 11.78 -2.17
CA LEU A 100 -2.24 10.92 -2.66
C LEU A 100 -2.05 9.68 -1.79
N LEU A 101 -1.88 8.53 -2.44
CA LEU A 101 -1.41 7.31 -1.81
C LEU A 101 0.09 7.16 -2.06
N ALA A 102 0.87 6.93 -1.02
CA ALA A 102 2.29 6.63 -1.11
C ALA A 102 2.61 5.23 -0.57
N THR A 103 3.50 4.52 -1.26
CA THR A 103 4.03 3.23 -0.80
C THR A 103 5.50 3.06 -1.18
N TYR A 104 6.27 2.34 -0.35
CA TYR A 104 7.63 1.97 -0.68
C TYR A 104 7.72 0.95 -1.84
N SER A 105 6.62 0.26 -2.14
CA SER A 105 6.62 -0.84 -3.09
C SER A 105 6.64 -0.33 -4.53
N CYS A 106 7.66 -0.72 -5.29
CA CYS A 106 7.73 -0.55 -6.75
C CYS A 106 7.41 -1.85 -7.52
N ALA A 107 6.81 -2.85 -6.85
CA ALA A 107 6.49 -4.12 -7.48
C ALA A 107 5.46 -3.93 -8.61
N ALA A 108 5.69 -4.56 -9.76
CA ALA A 108 4.81 -4.43 -10.91
C ALA A 108 3.37 -4.86 -10.58
N ALA A 109 3.18 -5.97 -9.86
CA ALA A 109 1.87 -6.42 -9.38
C ALA A 109 1.12 -5.38 -8.51
N VAL A 110 1.84 -4.61 -7.68
CA VAL A 110 1.24 -3.56 -6.83
C VAL A 110 0.83 -2.37 -7.69
N ARG A 111 1.70 -1.92 -8.60
CA ARG A 111 1.35 -0.85 -9.55
C ARG A 111 0.18 -1.25 -10.46
N THR A 112 0.10 -2.52 -10.88
CA THR A 112 -1.06 -3.05 -11.61
C THR A 112 -2.33 -2.99 -10.76
N ALA A 113 -2.27 -3.35 -9.48
CA ALA A 113 -3.44 -3.27 -8.60
C ALA A 113 -3.91 -1.82 -8.36
N LEU A 114 -2.98 -0.87 -8.21
CA LEU A 114 -3.30 0.57 -8.14
C LEU A 114 -3.97 1.07 -9.43
N LEU A 115 -3.44 0.69 -10.60
CA LEU A 115 -4.04 1.00 -11.90
C LEU A 115 -5.42 0.36 -12.05
N ALA A 116 -5.60 -0.88 -11.62
CA ALA A 116 -6.88 -1.60 -11.67
C ALA A 116 -7.93 -0.98 -10.73
N ALA A 117 -7.50 -0.31 -9.66
CA ALA A 117 -8.35 0.50 -8.79
C ALA A 117 -8.72 1.88 -9.38
N GLY A 118 -8.32 2.17 -10.63
CA GLY A 118 -8.63 3.42 -11.31
C GLY A 118 -7.69 4.59 -10.98
N LEU A 119 -6.61 4.34 -10.22
CA LEU A 119 -5.62 5.36 -9.90
C LEU A 119 -4.59 5.52 -11.02
N VAL A 120 -4.02 6.71 -11.13
CA VAL A 120 -2.79 6.97 -11.91
C VAL A 120 -1.59 6.74 -11.00
N VAL A 121 -0.50 6.18 -11.54
CA VAL A 121 0.72 5.88 -10.79
C VAL A 121 1.92 6.70 -11.27
N SER A 122 2.72 7.14 -10.31
CA SER A 122 3.97 7.87 -10.49
C SER A 122 5.09 7.18 -9.69
N SER A 123 6.34 7.34 -10.12
CA SER A 123 7.51 6.80 -9.44
C SER A 123 8.14 7.87 -8.56
N THR A 124 8.62 7.50 -7.37
CA THR A 124 9.41 8.41 -6.54
C THR A 124 10.91 8.18 -6.76
N PRO A 125 11.74 9.21 -6.57
CA PRO A 125 13.17 8.99 -6.40
C PRO A 125 13.46 7.99 -5.28
N PRO A 126 14.50 7.15 -5.40
CA PRO A 126 14.92 6.27 -4.31
C PRO A 126 15.40 7.11 -3.12
N ILE A 127 14.76 6.96 -1.96
CA ILE A 127 15.14 7.61 -0.71
C ILE A 127 15.58 6.53 0.28
N GLY A 128 16.86 6.54 0.69
CA GLY A 128 17.41 5.58 1.65
C GLY A 128 17.42 4.10 1.20
N ARG A 129 17.05 3.81 -0.05
CA ARG A 129 17.03 2.48 -0.67
C ARG A 129 17.54 2.54 -2.10
N ARG A 130 17.81 1.38 -2.71
CA ARG A 130 18.22 1.30 -4.13
C ARG A 130 17.05 1.37 -5.10
N THR A 131 15.83 1.10 -4.64
CA THR A 131 14.62 1.04 -5.47
C THR A 131 13.75 2.27 -5.25
N PRO A 132 13.04 2.74 -6.28
CA PRO A 132 12.04 3.79 -6.13
C PRO A 132 10.84 3.30 -5.30
N GLY A 133 9.97 4.23 -4.90
CA GLY A 133 8.63 3.95 -4.39
C GLY A 133 7.56 4.13 -5.47
N THR A 134 6.30 4.23 -5.03
CA THR A 134 5.15 4.55 -5.89
C THR A 134 4.27 5.59 -5.21
N ILE A 135 3.86 6.62 -5.95
CA ILE A 135 2.73 7.49 -5.60
C ILE A 135 1.57 7.16 -6.51
N ALA A 136 0.34 7.20 -5.99
CA ALA A 136 -0.87 7.05 -6.77
C ALA A 136 -1.93 8.09 -6.37
N GLY A 137 -2.81 8.43 -7.30
CA GLY A 137 -3.92 9.36 -7.06
C GLY A 137 -5.01 9.21 -8.12
N HIS A 138 -6.20 9.74 -7.83
CA HIS A 138 -7.30 9.69 -8.80
C HIS A 138 -6.98 10.56 -10.02
N PRO A 139 -7.31 10.12 -11.25
CA PRO A 139 -7.20 10.97 -12.42
C PRO A 139 -8.18 12.15 -12.30
N LYS A 140 -7.78 13.35 -12.74
CA LYS A 140 -8.73 14.43 -13.04
C LYS A 140 -8.95 14.54 -14.55
N HIS A 141 -10.21 14.75 -14.93
CA HIS A 141 -10.55 15.19 -16.28
C HIS A 141 -10.57 16.73 -16.33
N GLY A 142 -9.77 17.32 -17.23
CA GLY A 142 -9.85 18.76 -17.56
C GLY A 142 -9.00 19.73 -16.72
N GLU A 143 -8.47 19.31 -15.56
CA GLU A 143 -7.56 20.10 -14.72
C GLU A 143 -6.33 19.28 -14.31
N GLU A 144 -5.22 19.94 -13.95
CA GLU A 144 -4.06 19.31 -13.33
C GLU A 144 -4.47 18.66 -11.99
N SER A 145 -4.32 17.34 -11.87
CA SER A 145 -4.40 16.65 -10.58
C SER A 145 -3.07 16.72 -9.85
N THR A 146 -3.07 16.59 -8.51
CA THR A 146 -1.84 16.53 -7.72
C THR A 146 -0.88 15.44 -8.20
N ILE A 147 -1.41 14.32 -8.73
CA ILE A 147 -0.62 13.23 -9.31
C ILE A 147 -0.10 13.57 -10.72
N SER A 148 -0.77 14.46 -11.47
CA SER A 148 -0.34 14.90 -12.82
C SER A 148 0.92 15.76 -12.80
N SER A 149 1.22 16.45 -11.70
CA SER A 149 2.45 17.23 -11.56
C SER A 149 3.67 16.37 -11.18
N LEU A 150 3.44 15.09 -10.83
CA LEU A 150 4.49 14.15 -10.49
C LEU A 150 5.05 13.45 -11.74
N PRO A 151 6.35 13.10 -11.75
CA PRO A 151 6.96 12.46 -12.92
C PRO A 151 6.28 11.11 -13.22
N PRO A 152 5.97 10.81 -14.48
CA PRO A 152 5.40 9.51 -14.83
C PRO A 152 6.40 8.39 -14.58
N LEU A 153 5.93 7.14 -14.67
CA LEU A 153 6.83 5.98 -14.70
C LEU A 153 7.84 6.14 -15.84
N SER A 154 9.10 5.80 -15.58
CA SER A 154 10.12 5.71 -16.62
C SER A 154 9.73 4.65 -17.66
N GLN A 155 10.33 4.72 -18.86
CA GLN A 155 10.07 3.71 -19.90
C GLN A 155 10.35 2.29 -19.40
N ALA A 156 11.42 2.09 -18.63
CA ALA A 156 11.76 0.79 -18.05
C ALA A 156 10.67 0.26 -17.12
N GLU A 157 10.14 1.13 -16.27
CA GLU A 157 9.06 0.78 -15.34
C GLU A 157 7.75 0.50 -16.06
N ALA A 158 7.38 1.32 -17.05
CA ALA A 158 6.20 1.12 -17.88
C ALA A 158 6.27 -0.20 -18.66
N GLU A 159 7.45 -0.56 -19.18
CA GLU A 159 7.66 -1.86 -19.82
C GLU A 159 7.62 -3.03 -18.84
N HIS A 160 8.09 -2.83 -17.59
CA HIS A 160 8.01 -3.88 -16.57
C HIS A 160 6.56 -4.25 -16.24
N LEU A 161 5.62 -3.30 -16.34
CA LEU A 161 4.18 -3.53 -16.20
C LEU A 161 3.59 -4.42 -17.31
N ARG A 162 4.34 -4.71 -18.39
CA ARG A 162 3.92 -5.62 -19.47
C ARG A 162 4.52 -7.02 -19.34
N THR A 163 5.11 -7.34 -18.20
CA THR A 163 5.74 -8.64 -17.92
C THR A 163 4.88 -9.48 -16.98
N ARG A 164 5.22 -10.77 -16.80
CA ARG A 164 4.57 -11.65 -15.81
C ARG A 164 4.62 -11.12 -14.39
N ALA A 165 5.58 -10.25 -14.04
CA ALA A 165 5.61 -9.65 -12.71
C ALA A 165 4.44 -8.71 -12.43
N ALA A 166 3.79 -8.19 -13.48
CA ALA A 166 2.63 -7.32 -13.40
C ALA A 166 1.33 -8.07 -13.08
N ILE A 167 1.32 -9.40 -13.17
CA ILE A 167 0.17 -10.22 -12.78
C ILE A 167 -0.13 -9.93 -11.30
N PRO A 168 -1.32 -9.37 -10.98
CA PRO A 168 -1.63 -8.87 -9.66
C PRO A 168 -1.96 -10.01 -8.69
N TYR A 169 -2.01 -9.69 -7.40
CA TYR A 169 -2.60 -10.56 -6.39
C TYR A 169 -4.11 -10.37 -6.39
N ARG A 170 -4.88 -11.43 -6.11
CA ARG A 170 -6.35 -11.42 -6.12
C ARG A 170 -6.91 -12.09 -4.88
N ASP A 171 -7.86 -11.44 -4.22
CA ASP A 171 -8.62 -11.93 -3.07
C ASP A 171 -10.10 -11.53 -3.25
N PRO A 172 -10.85 -12.23 -4.12
CA PRO A 172 -12.20 -11.83 -4.52
C PRO A 172 -13.19 -11.67 -3.36
N SER A 173 -12.99 -12.42 -2.27
CA SER A 173 -13.87 -12.41 -1.10
C SER A 173 -13.28 -11.65 0.10
N LEU A 174 -12.13 -10.99 -0.06
CA LEU A 174 -11.40 -10.29 1.01
C LEU A 174 -11.15 -11.15 2.26
N SER A 175 -11.07 -12.47 2.07
CA SER A 175 -11.01 -13.45 3.15
C SER A 175 -10.12 -14.65 2.83
N ASP A 176 -9.54 -14.71 1.62
CA ASP A 176 -8.64 -15.79 1.25
C ASP A 176 -7.38 -15.79 2.14
N THR A 177 -6.83 -16.98 2.35
CA THR A 177 -5.55 -17.12 3.04
C THR A 177 -4.40 -16.63 2.15
N ALA A 178 -3.28 -16.20 2.76
CA ALA A 178 -2.07 -15.85 2.00
C ALA A 178 -1.65 -16.95 1.02
N ALA A 179 -1.71 -18.22 1.44
CA ALA A 179 -1.34 -19.35 0.60
C ALA A 179 -2.22 -19.48 -0.65
N MET A 180 -3.54 -19.26 -0.51
CA MET A 180 -4.46 -19.29 -1.65
C MET A 180 -4.19 -18.16 -2.64
N ILE A 181 -3.97 -16.94 -2.13
CA ILE A 181 -3.67 -15.76 -2.95
C ILE A 181 -2.36 -15.97 -3.73
N LEU A 182 -1.32 -16.49 -3.05
CA LEU A 182 -0.03 -16.80 -3.69
C LEU A 182 -0.15 -17.90 -4.74
N LYS A 183 -0.88 -18.99 -4.42
CA LYS A 183 -1.09 -20.11 -5.34
C LYS A 183 -1.79 -19.65 -6.62
N ARG A 184 -2.89 -18.91 -6.48
CA ARG A 184 -3.66 -18.38 -7.61
C ARG A 184 -2.78 -17.51 -8.53
N ARG A 185 -2.02 -16.59 -7.95
CA ARG A 185 -1.09 -15.74 -8.72
C ARG A 185 -0.01 -16.57 -9.43
N GLN A 186 0.50 -17.61 -8.77
CA GLN A 186 1.52 -18.48 -9.35
C GLN A 186 0.98 -19.29 -10.54
N GLU A 187 -0.24 -19.82 -10.44
CA GLU A 187 -0.92 -20.52 -11.53
C GLU A 187 -1.11 -19.59 -12.74
N GLU A 188 -1.54 -18.35 -12.52
CA GLU A 188 -1.69 -17.34 -13.59
C GLU A 188 -0.34 -16.98 -14.24
N ILE A 189 0.73 -16.84 -13.45
CA ILE A 189 2.09 -16.61 -13.96
C ILE A 189 2.57 -17.79 -14.83
N GLN A 190 2.24 -19.03 -14.46
CA GLN A 190 2.71 -20.22 -15.18
C GLN A 190 2.07 -20.36 -16.56
N VAL A 191 0.79 -20.01 -16.69
CA VAL A 191 0.07 -20.08 -17.98
C VAL A 191 0.25 -18.83 -18.85
N SER A 192 0.84 -17.76 -18.30
CA SER A 192 1.03 -16.50 -19.01
C SER A 192 2.11 -16.59 -20.11
N THR A 193 1.79 -16.05 -21.27
CA THR A 193 2.72 -15.90 -22.40
C THR A 193 3.58 -14.63 -22.33
N LEU A 194 3.34 -13.76 -21.33
CA LEU A 194 4.07 -12.50 -21.18
C LEU A 194 5.58 -12.71 -20.97
N GLU A 195 6.37 -11.67 -21.24
CA GLU A 195 7.81 -11.66 -20.96
C GLU A 195 8.08 -11.88 -19.46
N SER A 196 9.16 -12.59 -19.11
CA SER A 196 9.60 -12.72 -17.71
C SER A 196 10.41 -11.49 -17.24
N SER A 197 10.43 -11.22 -15.93
CA SER A 197 11.29 -10.15 -15.39
C SER A 197 12.78 -10.38 -15.64
N SER A 198 13.22 -11.63 -15.83
CA SER A 198 14.62 -11.94 -16.17
C SER A 198 14.98 -11.45 -17.58
N GLN A 199 14.10 -11.70 -18.55
CA GLN A 199 14.25 -11.22 -19.92
C GLN A 199 14.19 -9.68 -19.97
N TRP A 200 13.21 -9.08 -19.32
CA TRP A 200 13.09 -7.62 -19.19
C TRP A 200 14.37 -7.00 -18.61
N ARG A 201 14.92 -7.55 -17.49
CA ARG A 201 16.17 -7.07 -16.89
C ARG A 201 17.36 -7.16 -17.85
N LYS A 202 17.42 -8.19 -18.71
CA LYS A 202 18.51 -8.32 -19.70
C LYS A 202 18.46 -7.21 -20.76
N ARG A 203 17.26 -6.71 -21.13
CA ARG A 203 17.11 -5.60 -22.08
C ARG A 203 17.61 -4.28 -21.51
N TRP A 204 17.34 -4.04 -20.22
CA TRP A 204 17.69 -2.79 -19.52
C TRP A 204 19.08 -2.76 -18.88
N ARG A 205 19.82 -3.87 -18.92
CA ARG A 205 21.23 -3.94 -18.47
C ARG A 205 22.24 -3.68 -19.59
N ARG A 206 21.79 -3.46 -20.82
CA ARG A 206 22.60 -3.07 -21.98
C ARG A 206 22.63 -1.56 -22.08
#